data_AF-A0A225CZZ7-F1
#
_entry.id   AF-A0A225CZZ7-F1
#
_cell.length_a   1.000
_cell.length_b   1.000
_cell.length_c   1.000
_cell.angle_alpha   90.00
_cell.angle_beta   90.00
_cell.angle_gamma   90.00
#
_symmetry.space_group_name_H-M   'P 1'
#
loop_
_entity.id
_entity.type
_entity.pdbx_description
1 polymer ?
#
loop_
_entity_poly.entity_id
_entity_poly.type
_entity_poly.pdbx_seq_one_letter_code
_entity_poly.pdbx_strand_id
1 'polypeptide(L)'
;MARWLFKQEPDCYSFGNLEKDGETIWDGVANPLARKHLRAAQVGDQVLFYHTGKEKSVIGVMEIVGAADGDSTDALKVRFVKRLPHPVTLAAIKADPAFADWELVRQSRLSVMPVSDALWNRVVAMAGGESKASEPAAAEKPAKEVATKTAVAKAGGKRKGPPGRKVRPGGRSSQTINLKT
;
A
#
# COMPACT_ATOMS: atom_id res chain seq x y z
N MET A 1 15.12 -4.38 -6.40
CA MET A 1 14.43 -4.12 -5.12
C MET A 1 13.17 -3.37 -5.45
N ALA A 2 12.01 -3.91 -5.12
CA ALA A 2 10.75 -3.18 -5.31
C ALA A 2 10.56 -2.20 -4.15
N ARG A 3 9.68 -1.22 -4.40
CA ARG A 3 9.37 -0.15 -3.45
C ARG A 3 7.88 -0.09 -3.22
N TRP A 4 7.51 0.09 -1.97
CA TRP A 4 6.12 0.01 -1.52
C TRP A 4 5.75 1.19 -0.64
N LEU A 5 4.45 1.41 -0.45
CA LEU A 5 3.92 2.30 0.58
C LEU A 5 2.85 1.56 1.37
N PHE A 6 3.02 1.55 2.68
CA PHE A 6 2.09 0.93 3.61
C PHE A 6 1.47 2.01 4.51
N LYS A 7 0.15 1.96 4.67
CA LYS A 7 -0.61 2.93 5.47
C LYS A 7 -0.93 2.38 6.85
N GLN A 8 -0.71 3.18 7.89
CA GLN A 8 -1.14 2.87 9.24
C GLN A 8 -1.63 4.12 9.99
N GLU A 9 -2.61 3.93 10.86
CA GLU A 9 -3.07 4.99 11.77
C GLU A 9 -2.10 5.12 12.95
N PRO A 10 -1.60 6.34 13.24
CA PRO A 10 -0.67 6.56 14.35
C PRO A 10 -1.29 6.27 15.72
N ASP A 11 -2.63 6.41 15.84
CA ASP A 11 -3.39 6.08 17.06
C ASP A 11 -3.37 4.56 17.34
N CYS A 12 -3.14 3.71 16.33
CA CYS A 12 -3.01 2.25 16.50
C CYS A 12 -1.55 1.83 16.64
N TYR A 13 -0.70 2.22 15.69
CA TYR A 13 0.73 1.93 15.72
C TYR A 13 1.51 3.00 14.97
N SER A 14 2.21 3.85 15.71
CA SER A 14 2.95 4.97 15.14
C SER A 14 4.31 4.54 14.60
N PHE A 15 4.87 5.32 13.67
CA PHE A 15 6.25 5.11 13.24
C PHE A 15 7.26 5.22 14.39
N GLY A 16 6.95 6.00 15.43
CA GLY A 16 7.78 6.08 16.63
C GLY A 16 7.77 4.81 17.48
N ASN A 17 6.73 3.98 17.38
CA ASN A 17 6.73 2.65 17.99
C ASN A 17 7.64 1.71 17.20
N LEU A 18 7.55 1.71 15.87
CA LEU A 18 8.45 0.93 15.01
C LEU A 18 9.93 1.28 15.25
N GLU A 19 10.23 2.57 15.43
CA GLU A 19 11.59 3.04 15.76
C GLU A 19 12.10 2.51 17.11
N LYS A 20 11.22 2.31 18.10
CA LYS A 20 11.57 1.75 19.42
C LYS A 20 11.64 0.23 19.40
N ASP A 21 10.68 -0.42 18.74
CA ASP A 21 10.56 -1.88 18.69
C ASP A 21 11.59 -2.48 17.74
N GLY A 22 12.06 -1.71 16.75
CA GLY A 22 13.02 -2.11 15.73
C GLY A 22 12.38 -2.95 14.63
N GLU A 23 11.55 -3.93 14.98
CA GLU A 23 10.80 -4.79 14.05
C GLU A 23 9.36 -4.98 14.49
N THR A 24 8.47 -5.23 13.53
CA THR A 24 7.07 -5.58 13.80
C THR A 24 6.49 -6.48 12.72
N ILE A 25 5.29 -7.01 12.98
CA ILE A 25 4.50 -7.79 12.02
C ILE A 25 3.46 -6.88 11.38
N TRP A 26 3.46 -6.85 10.06
CA TRP A 26 2.46 -6.19 9.24
C TRP A 26 1.40 -7.20 8.79
N ASP A 27 0.23 -7.18 9.44
CA ASP A 27 -0.88 -8.09 9.17
C ASP A 27 -2.22 -7.32 9.00
N GLY A 28 -3.36 -7.99 9.22
CA GLY A 28 -4.68 -7.34 9.30
C GLY A 28 -5.21 -6.72 7.99
N VAL A 29 -4.55 -6.96 6.85
CA VAL A 29 -4.93 -6.35 5.57
C VAL A 29 -6.14 -7.07 4.96
N ALA A 30 -7.31 -6.43 5.01
CA ALA A 30 -8.54 -7.03 4.49
C ALA A 30 -8.70 -6.87 2.96
N ASN A 31 -8.16 -5.80 2.38
CA ASN A 31 -8.35 -5.50 0.95
C ASN A 31 -7.64 -6.57 0.07
N PRO A 32 -8.36 -7.27 -0.84
CA PRO A 32 -7.77 -8.32 -1.69
C PRO A 32 -6.60 -7.85 -2.56
N LEU A 33 -6.66 -6.62 -3.10
CA LEU A 33 -5.57 -6.05 -3.89
C LEU A 33 -4.35 -5.74 -3.02
N ALA A 34 -4.57 -5.18 -1.82
CA ALA A 34 -3.50 -4.94 -0.87
C ALA A 34 -2.82 -6.26 -0.43
N ARG A 35 -3.60 -7.32 -0.18
CA ARG A 35 -3.05 -8.66 0.08
C ARG A 35 -2.25 -9.21 -1.11
N LYS A 36 -2.74 -9.01 -2.34
CA LYS A 36 -1.95 -9.36 -3.55
C LYS A 36 -0.61 -8.62 -3.59
N HIS A 37 -0.58 -7.36 -3.18
CA HIS A 37 0.67 -6.59 -3.07
C HIS A 37 1.58 -7.10 -1.96
N LEU A 38 1.06 -7.43 -0.77
CA LEU A 38 1.86 -8.07 0.28
C LEU A 38 2.51 -9.35 -0.20
N ARG A 39 1.76 -10.24 -0.85
CA ARG A 39 2.28 -11.50 -1.41
C ARG A 39 3.33 -11.31 -2.51
N ALA A 40 3.35 -10.15 -3.17
CA ALA A 40 4.31 -9.81 -4.21
C ALA A 40 5.59 -9.15 -3.64
N ALA A 41 5.55 -8.70 -2.39
CA ALA A 41 6.67 -8.04 -1.75
C ALA A 41 7.71 -9.07 -1.28
N GLN A 42 8.99 -8.72 -1.41
CA GLN A 42 10.11 -9.62 -1.15
C GLN A 42 11.00 -9.11 -0.01
N VAL A 43 11.76 -10.01 0.59
CA VAL A 43 12.79 -9.64 1.59
C VAL A 43 13.79 -8.67 0.96
N GLY A 44 14.09 -7.60 1.69
CA GLY A 44 14.94 -6.50 1.24
C GLY A 44 14.20 -5.36 0.53
N ASP A 45 12.92 -5.54 0.17
CA ASP A 45 12.14 -4.44 -0.41
C ASP A 45 11.94 -3.29 0.60
N GLN A 46 12.00 -2.07 0.09
CA GLN A 46 11.84 -0.87 0.90
C GLN A 46 10.39 -0.38 0.89
N VAL A 47 9.96 0.14 2.03
CA VAL A 47 8.58 0.57 2.23
C VAL A 47 8.53 1.96 2.86
N LEU A 48 7.77 2.85 2.25
CA LEU A 48 7.38 4.12 2.86
C LEU A 48 6.29 3.87 3.91
N PHE A 49 6.54 4.30 5.14
CA PHE A 49 5.53 4.28 6.20
C PHE A 49 4.68 5.55 6.12
N TYR A 50 3.38 5.38 5.87
CA TYR A 50 2.44 6.48 5.71
C TYR A 50 1.45 6.53 6.88
N HIS A 51 1.42 7.64 7.61
CA HIS A 51 0.36 7.94 8.56
C HIS A 51 -0.93 8.25 7.81
N THR A 52 -2.02 7.58 8.17
CA THR A 52 -3.38 7.85 7.66
C THR A 52 -4.31 8.32 8.79
N GLY A 53 -5.50 8.80 8.41
CA GLY A 53 -6.50 9.32 9.35
C GLY A 53 -6.36 10.83 9.55
N LYS A 54 -6.01 11.25 10.79
CA LYS A 54 -5.82 12.66 11.16
C LYS A 54 -4.53 13.23 10.58
N GLU A 55 -3.46 12.45 10.66
CA GLU A 55 -2.20 12.73 10.00
C GLU A 55 -2.17 12.02 8.64
N LYS A 56 -1.69 12.71 7.61
CA LYS A 56 -1.68 12.22 6.22
C LYS A 56 -0.34 12.53 5.61
N SER A 57 0.66 11.73 5.95
CA SER A 57 2.05 12.00 5.59
C SER A 57 2.90 10.75 5.57
N VAL A 58 3.89 10.74 4.68
CA VAL A 58 4.99 9.79 4.71
C VAL A 58 5.97 10.24 5.78
N ILE A 59 6.28 9.35 6.74
CA ILE A 59 7.09 9.68 7.93
C ILE A 59 8.51 9.11 7.81
N GLY A 60 8.66 7.95 7.19
CA GLY A 60 9.89 7.19 7.26
C GLY A 60 9.94 6.02 6.29
N VAL A 61 11.05 5.30 6.35
CA VAL A 61 11.35 4.11 5.57
C VAL A 61 11.52 2.93 6.50
N MET A 62 10.92 1.82 6.10
CA MET A 62 11.11 0.50 6.68
C MET A 62 11.48 -0.50 5.58
N GLU A 63 11.88 -1.71 5.96
CA GLU A 63 12.30 -2.79 5.05
C GLU A 63 11.60 -4.09 5.42
N ILE A 64 11.26 -4.90 4.42
CA ILE A 64 10.67 -6.22 4.61
C ILE A 64 11.79 -7.21 4.93
N VAL A 65 11.68 -7.88 6.08
CA VAL A 65 12.71 -8.83 6.55
C VAL A 65 12.30 -10.29 6.42
N GLY A 66 11.01 -10.57 6.21
CA GLY A 66 10.53 -11.94 6.07
C GLY A 66 9.02 -12.06 6.09
N ALA A 67 8.53 -13.30 6.06
CA ALA A 67 7.15 -13.60 6.42
C ALA A 67 6.97 -13.50 7.94
N ALA A 68 5.74 -13.21 8.40
CA ALA A 68 5.46 -12.99 9.81
C ALA A 68 5.59 -14.27 10.66
N ASP A 69 5.04 -15.40 10.20
CA ASP A 69 5.23 -16.77 10.72
C ASP A 69 4.34 -17.77 9.93
N GLY A 70 4.74 -19.05 9.89
CA GLY A 70 3.85 -20.20 9.57
C GLY A 70 3.18 -20.20 8.19
N ASP A 71 3.93 -19.95 7.12
CA ASP A 71 3.47 -19.96 5.71
C ASP A 71 2.41 -18.92 5.34
N SER A 72 2.05 -18.01 6.25
CA SER A 72 1.10 -16.94 5.93
C SER A 72 1.76 -15.90 5.03
N THR A 73 1.36 -15.89 3.75
CA THR A 73 1.80 -14.89 2.77
C THR A 73 1.06 -13.55 2.88
N ASP A 74 0.03 -13.48 3.72
CA ASP A 74 -0.78 -12.28 3.96
C ASP A 74 -0.27 -11.44 5.16
N ALA A 75 0.84 -11.84 5.78
CA ALA A 75 1.49 -11.12 6.86
C ALA A 75 3.02 -11.11 6.69
N LEU A 76 3.63 -9.93 6.82
CA LEU A 76 5.07 -9.74 6.59
C LEU A 76 5.73 -9.15 7.83
N LYS A 77 6.96 -9.56 8.11
CA LYS A 77 7.80 -8.91 9.12
C LYS A 77 8.51 -7.72 8.47
N VAL A 78 8.46 -6.56 9.13
CA VAL A 78 9.08 -5.32 8.68
C VAL A 78 9.96 -4.74 9.77
N ARG A 79 11.06 -4.10 9.39
CA ARG A 79 11.99 -3.43 10.32
C ARG A 79 12.13 -1.95 10.03
N PHE A 80 12.36 -1.17 11.07
CA PHE A 80 12.78 0.22 10.94
C PHE A 80 14.08 0.33 10.13
N VAL A 81 14.14 1.30 9.22
CA VAL A 81 15.37 1.64 8.49
C VAL A 81 15.82 3.05 8.82
N LYS A 82 14.97 4.05 8.52
CA LYS A 82 15.29 5.45 8.80
C LYS A 82 14.05 6.32 8.85
N ARG A 83 14.14 7.39 9.63
CA ARG A 83 13.17 8.47 9.60
C ARG A 83 13.49 9.45 8.47
N LEU A 84 12.46 9.99 7.83
CA LEU A 84 12.67 11.07 6.87
C LEU A 84 12.94 12.39 7.63
N PRO A 85 13.79 13.29 7.09
CA PRO A 85 14.08 14.56 7.78
C PRO A 85 12.83 15.40 8.01
N HIS A 86 11.95 15.45 7.00
CA HIS A 86 10.66 16.10 7.10
C HIS A 86 9.52 15.17 6.61
N PRO A 87 8.38 15.10 7.33
CA PRO A 87 7.22 14.38 6.87
C PRO A 87 6.67 14.94 5.55
N VAL A 88 6.44 14.09 4.56
CA VAL A 88 5.88 14.50 3.27
C VAL A 88 4.36 14.34 3.30
N THR A 89 3.64 15.46 3.35
CA THR A 89 2.18 15.45 3.49
C THR A 89 1.48 15.05 2.19
N LEU A 90 0.28 14.46 2.31
CA LEU A 90 -0.59 14.18 1.16
C LEU A 90 -0.95 15.46 0.38
N ALA A 91 -1.04 16.61 1.06
CA ALA A 91 -1.27 17.88 0.41
C ALA A 91 -0.10 18.25 -0.52
N ALA A 92 1.14 18.09 -0.04
CA ALA A 92 2.34 18.31 -0.85
C ALA A 92 2.40 17.30 -2.03
N ILE A 93 2.10 16.03 -1.79
CA ILE A 93 2.07 14.99 -2.84
C ILE A 93 1.03 15.34 -3.91
N LYS A 94 -0.16 15.80 -3.53
CA LYS A 94 -1.23 16.17 -4.46
C LYS A 94 -0.95 17.46 -5.23
N ALA A 95 -0.12 18.35 -4.69
CA ALA A 95 0.25 19.59 -5.36
C ALA A 95 1.20 19.33 -6.55
N ASP A 96 1.87 18.19 -6.57
CA ASP A 96 2.80 17.81 -7.62
C ASP A 96 2.12 16.87 -8.65
N PRO A 97 1.96 17.31 -9.92
CA PRO A 97 1.29 16.53 -10.95
C PRO A 97 1.93 15.17 -11.24
N ALA A 98 3.22 14.98 -10.90
CA ALA A 98 3.90 13.70 -11.09
C ALA A 98 3.25 12.54 -10.31
N PHE A 99 2.56 12.84 -9.21
CA PHE A 99 1.86 11.83 -8.39
C PHE A 99 0.39 11.63 -8.77
N ALA A 100 -0.14 12.33 -9.78
CA ALA A 100 -1.57 12.31 -10.09
C ALA A 100 -2.10 10.90 -10.40
N ASP A 101 -1.27 10.07 -11.04
CA ASP A 101 -1.61 8.70 -11.40
C ASP A 101 -1.29 7.66 -10.34
N TRP A 102 -0.66 8.06 -9.23
CA TRP A 102 -0.28 7.13 -8.18
C TRP A 102 -1.49 6.65 -7.36
N GLU A 103 -1.50 5.38 -6.98
CA GLU A 103 -2.57 4.74 -6.22
C GLU A 103 -2.84 5.44 -4.88
N LEU A 104 -1.85 6.11 -4.28
CA LEU A 104 -2.05 6.89 -3.07
C LEU A 104 -3.09 8.01 -3.27
N VAL A 105 -3.06 8.65 -4.44
CA VAL A 105 -3.95 9.76 -4.81
C VAL A 105 -5.29 9.23 -5.33
N ARG A 106 -5.25 8.19 -6.17
CA ARG A 106 -6.44 7.65 -6.87
C ARG A 106 -7.27 6.69 -6.03
N GLN A 107 -6.64 5.91 -5.15
CA GLN A 107 -7.26 4.81 -4.40
C GLN A 107 -7.08 4.98 -2.89
N SER A 108 -7.88 5.86 -2.29
CA SER A 108 -7.78 6.20 -0.86
C SER A 108 -7.90 4.99 0.09
N ARG A 109 -8.69 3.98 -0.30
CA ARG A 109 -8.95 2.75 0.47
C ARG A 109 -7.89 1.66 0.31
N LEU A 110 -6.91 1.82 -0.57
CA LEU A 110 -5.81 0.89 -0.73
C LEU A 110 -4.74 1.19 0.33
N SER A 111 -4.41 0.22 1.17
CA SER A 111 -3.46 0.37 2.30
C SER A 111 -2.04 -0.03 1.95
N VAL A 112 -1.86 -0.95 1.00
CA VAL A 112 -0.58 -1.45 0.52
C VAL A 112 -0.54 -1.21 -0.98
N MET A 113 0.48 -0.52 -1.47
CA MET A 113 0.60 -0.17 -2.89
C MET A 113 2.05 -0.12 -3.35
N PRO A 114 2.31 -0.39 -4.65
CA PRO A 114 3.63 -0.21 -5.23
C PRO A 114 3.98 1.28 -5.34
N VAL A 115 5.28 1.56 -5.40
CA VAL A 115 5.85 2.89 -5.64
C VAL A 115 6.91 2.75 -6.70
N SER A 116 6.77 3.47 -7.81
CA SER A 116 7.82 3.47 -8.83
C SER A 116 9.06 4.19 -8.32
N ASP A 117 10.22 3.88 -8.89
CA ASP A 117 11.48 4.50 -8.47
C ASP A 117 11.46 6.02 -8.61
N ALA A 118 10.83 6.53 -9.67
CA ALA A 118 10.66 7.95 -9.89
C ALA A 118 9.85 8.62 -8.77
N LEU A 119 8.74 8.01 -8.35
CA LEU A 119 7.90 8.56 -7.27
C LEU A 119 8.61 8.48 -5.92
N TRP A 120 9.30 7.37 -5.64
CA TRP A 120 10.07 7.21 -4.42
C TRP A 120 11.15 8.28 -4.28
N ASN A 121 11.99 8.44 -5.30
CA ASN A 121 13.08 9.42 -5.28
C ASN A 121 12.52 10.83 -5.09
N ARG A 122 11.35 11.11 -5.65
CA ARG A 122 10.68 12.41 -5.51
C ARG A 122 10.14 12.62 -4.10
N VAL A 123 9.53 11.62 -3.47
CA VAL A 123 9.14 11.69 -2.04
C VAL A 123 10.36 11.92 -1.15
N VAL A 124 11.45 11.17 -1.37
CA VAL A 124 12.68 11.33 -0.58
C VAL A 124 13.28 12.73 -0.76
N ALA A 125 13.29 13.26 -1.98
CA ALA A 125 13.75 14.62 -2.26
C ALA A 125 12.86 15.69 -1.59
N MET A 126 11.53 15.53 -1.64
CA MET A 126 10.59 16.43 -0.95
C MET A 126 10.78 16.41 0.58
N ALA A 127 11.21 15.28 1.13
CA ALA A 127 11.52 15.14 2.54
C ALA A 127 12.85 15.79 2.96
N GLY A 128 13.65 16.29 2.00
CA GLY A 128 15.00 16.79 2.24
C GLY A 128 16.05 15.68 2.44
N GLY A 129 15.74 14.43 2.07
CA GLY A 129 16.67 13.32 2.19
C GLY A 129 17.56 13.14 0.95
N GLU A 130 18.75 12.59 1.14
CA GLU A 130 19.58 12.15 0.02
C GLU A 130 18.94 10.91 -0.63
N SER A 131 18.50 11.07 -1.88
CA SER A 131 18.10 9.95 -2.72
C SER A 131 19.38 9.26 -3.22
N LYS A 132 19.78 8.12 -2.64
CA LYS A 132 20.76 7.27 -3.32
C LYS A 132 20.11 6.77 -4.61
N ALA A 133 20.57 7.32 -5.73
CA ALA A 133 20.21 6.87 -7.06
C ALA A 133 20.61 5.40 -7.20
N SER A 134 19.65 4.50 -7.05
CA SER A 134 19.76 3.17 -7.64
C SER A 134 19.40 3.31 -9.12
N GLU A 135 20.38 3.01 -9.95
CA GLU A 135 20.39 2.91 -11.41
C GLU A 135 19.09 2.34 -12.01
N PRO A 136 18.61 2.86 -13.17
CA PRO A 136 17.28 2.55 -13.67
C PRO A 136 17.23 1.12 -14.22
N ALA A 137 16.61 0.20 -13.47
CA ALA A 137 16.14 -1.05 -14.03
C ALA A 137 14.93 -0.74 -14.93
N ALA A 138 15.21 -0.75 -16.23
CA ALA A 138 14.32 -0.87 -17.37
C ALA A 138 12.81 -0.79 -17.10
N ALA A 139 12.21 0.23 -17.69
CA ALA A 139 10.79 0.33 -17.94
C ALA A 139 10.24 -0.97 -18.56
N GLU A 140 9.26 -1.59 -17.89
CA GLU A 140 8.26 -2.39 -18.59
C GLU A 140 6.87 -1.82 -18.31
N LYS A 141 6.34 -1.16 -19.34
CA LYS A 141 4.98 -0.66 -19.46
C LYS A 141 3.98 -1.84 -19.49
N PRO A 142 2.69 -1.59 -19.19
CA PRO A 142 1.80 -2.58 -18.59
C PRO A 142 1.35 -3.64 -19.59
N ALA A 143 1.25 -4.87 -19.08
CA ALA A 143 0.67 -6.02 -19.76
C ALA A 143 -0.72 -5.66 -20.31
N LYS A 144 -0.80 -5.66 -21.64
CA LYS A 144 -2.06 -5.61 -22.39
C LYS A 144 -2.86 -6.89 -22.13
N GLU A 145 -4.14 -6.65 -21.87
CA GLU A 145 -5.29 -7.49 -22.19
C GLU A 145 -5.04 -8.43 -23.38
N VAL A 146 -5.15 -9.75 -23.16
CA VAL A 146 -5.47 -10.73 -24.20
C VAL A 146 -6.62 -11.57 -23.70
N ALA A 147 -7.80 -11.24 -24.21
CA ALA A 147 -8.98 -12.06 -24.16
C ALA A 147 -8.79 -13.29 -25.06
N THR A 148 -8.94 -14.48 -24.51
CA THR A 148 -9.22 -15.69 -25.30
C THR A 148 -10.59 -16.24 -24.91
N LYS A 149 -11.51 -16.11 -25.87
CA LYS A 149 -12.84 -16.73 -25.90
C LYS A 149 -12.72 -18.24 -25.71
N THR A 150 -13.58 -18.81 -24.86
CA THR A 150 -14.06 -20.19 -25.00
C THR A 150 -15.53 -20.22 -24.62
N ALA A 151 -16.35 -20.70 -25.55
CA ALA A 151 -17.80 -20.77 -25.46
C ALA A 151 -18.23 -22.11 -24.84
N VAL A 152 -19.24 -22.11 -23.95
CA VAL A 152 -20.14 -23.25 -23.75
C VAL A 152 -21.57 -22.76 -23.42
N ALA A 153 -22.47 -23.21 -24.28
CA ALA A 153 -23.89 -23.58 -24.16
C ALA A 153 -24.88 -22.98 -23.14
N LYS A 154 -26.10 -22.84 -23.67
CA LYS A 154 -27.36 -22.25 -23.20
C LYS A 154 -28.21 -23.26 -22.40
N ALA A 155 -28.86 -22.82 -21.32
CA ALA A 155 -30.14 -23.38 -20.85
C ALA A 155 -30.91 -22.35 -20.02
N GLY A 156 -32.20 -22.18 -20.30
CA GLY A 156 -33.05 -21.12 -19.76
C GLY A 156 -33.71 -21.44 -18.41
N GLY A 157 -34.27 -20.40 -17.80
CA GLY A 157 -35.11 -20.52 -16.60
C GLY A 157 -35.58 -19.14 -16.09
N LYS A 158 -36.78 -18.71 -16.50
CA LYS A 158 -37.49 -17.55 -15.93
C LYS A 158 -37.82 -17.79 -14.46
N ARG A 159 -37.49 -16.87 -13.56
CA ARG A 159 -38.23 -16.62 -12.29
C ARG A 159 -38.22 -15.13 -11.93
N LYS A 160 -39.39 -14.63 -11.49
CA LYS A 160 -39.73 -13.24 -11.11
C LYS A 160 -39.51 -12.99 -9.61
N GLY A 161 -39.02 -11.78 -9.26
CA GLY A 161 -39.25 -10.99 -8.02
C GLY A 161 -38.67 -11.52 -6.68
N PRO A 162 -38.44 -10.69 -5.63
CA PRO A 162 -39.15 -9.45 -5.23
C PRO A 162 -38.22 -8.25 -4.86
N PRO A 163 -38.73 -7.09 -4.35
CA PRO A 163 -38.06 -5.79 -4.47
C PRO A 163 -37.30 -5.29 -3.23
N GLY A 164 -36.33 -4.39 -3.49
CA GLY A 164 -36.05 -3.19 -2.69
C GLY A 164 -35.23 -3.32 -1.39
N ARG A 165 -33.99 -2.80 -1.40
CA ARG A 165 -33.40 -2.21 -0.18
C ARG A 165 -32.50 -1.02 -0.50
N LYS A 166 -32.79 0.10 0.15
CA LYS A 166 -32.15 1.42 0.04
C LYS A 166 -30.63 1.34 0.28
N VAL A 167 -29.85 1.95 -0.60
CA VAL A 167 -28.41 2.21 -0.40
C VAL A 167 -28.27 3.46 0.47
N ARG A 168 -27.63 3.34 1.64
CA ARG A 168 -27.15 4.49 2.43
C ARG A 168 -25.70 4.80 2.03
N PRO A 169 -25.28 6.08 2.00
CA PRO A 169 -23.94 6.44 1.56
C PRO A 169 -22.90 6.30 2.69
N GLY A 170 -21.70 5.85 2.33
CA GLY A 170 -20.46 6.49 2.78
C GLY A 170 -19.98 6.24 4.20
N GLY A 171 -19.69 4.99 4.57
CA GLY A 171 -18.77 4.70 5.68
C GLY A 171 -17.31 4.86 5.22
N ARG A 172 -16.59 5.83 5.80
CA ARG A 172 -15.14 5.97 5.66
C ARG A 172 -14.50 4.87 6.50
N SER A 173 -14.33 3.69 5.90
CA SER A 173 -13.70 2.54 6.54
C SER A 173 -12.20 2.78 6.55
N SER A 174 -11.69 3.24 7.69
CA SER A 174 -10.28 3.03 8.04
C SER A 174 -10.13 1.59 8.49
N GLN A 175 -9.13 0.90 7.97
CA GLN A 175 -8.86 -0.49 8.31
C GLN A 175 -7.86 -0.52 9.45
N THR A 176 -8.29 -1.03 10.60
CA THR A 176 -7.46 -1.28 11.77
C THR A 176 -6.67 -2.56 11.54
N ILE A 177 -5.34 -2.47 11.57
CA ILE A 177 -4.44 -3.63 11.55
C ILE A 177 -4.27 -4.11 13.00
N ASN A 178 -4.47 -5.41 13.23
CA ASN A 178 -4.38 -6.02 14.57
C ASN A 178 -2.94 -6.48 14.83
N LEU A 179 -2.06 -5.59 15.29
CA LEU A 179 -0.72 -6.00 15.69
C LEU A 179 -0.79 -6.80 16.99
N LYS A 180 -0.34 -8.06 16.95
CA LYS A 180 -0.06 -8.83 18.16
C LYS A 180 1.26 -8.33 18.74
N THR A 181 1.18 -7.74 19.94
CA THR A 181 2.31 -7.54 20.87
C THR A 181 2.85 -8.86 21.35
#